data_AF-A0A2M6X2E1-F1
#
_entry.id   AF-A0A2M6X2E1-F1
#
_cell.length_a   1.000
_cell.length_b   1.000
_cell.length_c   1.000
_cell.angle_alpha   90.00
_cell.angle_beta   90.00
_cell.angle_gamma   90.00
#
_symmetry.space_group_name_H-M   'P 1'
#
loop_
_entity.id
_entity.type
_entity.pdbx_description
1 polymer ?
#
loop_
_entity_poly.entity_id
_entity_poly.type
_entity_poly.pdbx_seq_one_letter_code
_entity_poly.pdbx_strand_id
1 'polypeptide(L)'
;MSEQKYRISYSGSMLWLIFWFLVFFPVALVLLATSGEFMVDSRTFAINYEGSKFWLCFWTLVFFPVAIVMVLLNGFSVRTAVA
;
A
#
# COMPACT_ATOMS: atom_id res chain seq x y z
N MET A 1 -11.60 -21.54 -21.09
CA MET A 1 -10.40 -20.86 -20.55
C MET A 1 -10.91 -19.61 -19.85
N SER A 2 -11.05 -19.64 -18.52
CA SER A 2 -11.61 -18.53 -17.76
C SER A 2 -10.57 -17.42 -17.65
N GLU A 3 -10.81 -16.28 -18.29
CA GLU A 3 -9.98 -15.09 -18.11
C GLU A 3 -10.14 -14.60 -16.66
N GLN A 4 -9.08 -14.79 -15.87
CA GLN A 4 -9.00 -14.29 -14.51
C GLN A 4 -8.78 -12.78 -14.55
N LYS A 5 -9.84 -12.00 -14.31
CA LYS A 5 -9.77 -10.53 -14.27
C LYS A 5 -9.20 -10.08 -12.92
N TYR A 6 -7.88 -9.89 -12.89
CA TYR A 6 -7.21 -9.22 -11.78
C TYR A 6 -7.56 -7.73 -11.79
N ARG A 7 -8.51 -7.31 -10.95
CA ARG A 7 -8.87 -5.90 -10.81
C ARG A 7 -8.12 -5.32 -9.61
N ILE A 8 -6.98 -4.69 -9.89
CA ILE A 8 -6.28 -3.89 -8.87
C ILE A 8 -7.17 -2.68 -8.59
N SER A 9 -7.69 -2.58 -7.36
CA SER A 9 -8.64 -1.54 -6.96
C SER A 9 -8.06 -0.82 -5.76
N TYR A 10 -7.42 0.32 -5.99
CA TYR A 10 -6.89 1.15 -4.92
C TYR A 10 -8.05 1.89 -4.22
N SER A 11 -8.28 1.63 -2.93
CA SER A 11 -9.35 2.30 -2.17
C SER A 11 -9.02 3.75 -1.80
N GLY A 12 -7.73 4.11 -1.81
CA GLY A 12 -7.29 5.49 -1.66
C GLY A 12 -7.51 6.34 -2.92
N SER A 13 -7.14 7.62 -2.85
CA SER A 13 -7.20 8.50 -4.01
C SER A 13 -6.12 8.10 -5.04
N MET A 14 -6.54 7.48 -6.15
CA MET A 14 -5.64 7.07 -7.24
C MET A 14 -4.89 8.27 -7.84
N LEU A 15 -5.55 9.43 -7.94
CA LEU A 15 -4.90 10.68 -8.38
C LEU A 15 -3.79 11.11 -7.41
N TRP A 16 -4.01 10.95 -6.11
CA TRP A 16 -3.01 11.28 -5.09
C TRP A 16 -1.80 10.34 -5.17
N LEU A 17 -2.02 9.05 -5.41
CA LEU A 17 -0.95 8.08 -5.64
C LEU A 17 -0.08 8.48 -6.84
N ILE A 18 -0.71 8.82 -7.98
CA ILE A 18 -0.01 9.22 -9.21
C ILE A 18 0.77 10.53 -8.98
N PHE A 19 0.17 11.50 -8.30
CA PHE A 19 0.82 12.76 -7.95
C PHE A 19 2.11 12.54 -7.15
N TRP A 20 2.04 11.76 -6.07
CA TRP A 20 3.22 11.46 -5.26
C TRP A 20 4.22 10.57 -6.00
N PHE A 21 3.78 9.69 -6.89
CA PHE A 21 4.70 8.86 -7.68
C PHE A 21 5.62 9.73 -8.54
N LEU A 22 5.08 10.80 -9.13
CA LEU A 22 5.84 11.73 -9.98
C LEU A 22 6.69 12.72 -9.18
N VAL A 23 6.19 13.20 -8.03
CA VAL A 23 6.87 14.22 -7.21
C VAL A 23 7.91 13.59 -6.28
N PHE A 24 7.55 12.50 -5.59
CA PHE A 24 8.39 11.86 -4.60
C PHE A 24 7.99 10.39 -4.43
N PHE A 25 8.51 9.55 -5.33
CA PHE A 25 8.25 8.12 -5.42
C PHE A 25 8.21 7.35 -4.07
N PRO A 26 9.10 7.61 -3.08
CA PRO A 26 9.03 6.98 -1.78
C PRO A 26 7.66 7.05 -1.09
N VAL A 27 6.99 8.21 -1.19
CA VAL A 27 5.68 8.42 -0.58
C VAL A 27 4.60 7.61 -1.29
N ALA A 28 4.69 7.48 -2.62
CA ALA A 28 3.76 6.65 -3.38
C ALA A 28 3.87 5.16 -3.00
N LEU A 29 5.09 4.65 -2.78
CA LEU A 29 5.28 3.27 -2.31
C LEU A 29 4.62 3.04 -0.95
N VAL A 30 4.77 4.00 -0.04
CA VAL A 30 4.19 3.89 1.30
C VAL A 30 2.68 3.96 1.26
N LEU A 31 2.10 4.89 0.47
CA LEU A 31 0.67 4.96 0.21
C LEU A 31 0.11 3.64 -0.32
N LEU A 32 0.79 3.05 -1.31
CA LEU A 32 0.41 1.75 -1.88
C LEU A 32 0.50 0.63 -0.84
N ALA A 33 1.53 0.63 0.00
CA ALA A 33 1.72 -0.36 1.06
C ALA A 33 0.70 -0.22 2.21
N THR A 34 0.20 0.99 2.48
CA THR A 34 -0.74 1.24 3.59
C THR A 34 -2.21 1.23 3.19
N SER A 35 -2.51 1.44 1.91
CA SER A 35 -3.87 1.61 1.36
C SER A 35 -4.10 0.79 0.10
N GLY A 36 -3.21 -0.15 -0.19
CA GLY A 36 -3.33 -1.08 -1.31
C GLY A 36 -4.42 -2.10 -1.06
N GLU A 37 -5.46 -2.05 -1.89
CA GLU A 37 -6.48 -3.08 -1.96
C GLU A 37 -6.40 -3.80 -3.31
N PHE A 38 -6.49 -5.12 -3.27
CA PHE A 38 -6.42 -5.96 -4.45
C PHE A 38 -7.64 -6.88 -4.47
N MET A 39 -8.42 -6.88 -5.56
CA MET A 39 -9.52 -7.81 -5.72
C MET A 39 -9.05 -9.02 -6.52
N VAL A 40 -9.16 -10.21 -5.93
CA VAL A 40 -8.86 -11.49 -6.59
C VAL A 40 -10.03 -12.44 -6.32
N ASP A 41 -10.65 -12.97 -7.38
CA ASP A 41 -11.75 -13.95 -7.31
C ASP A 41 -12.83 -13.59 -6.27
N SER A 42 -13.37 -12.37 -6.34
CA SER A 42 -14.42 -11.84 -5.44
C SER A 42 -14.01 -11.67 -3.97
N ARG A 43 -12.73 -11.79 -3.64
CA ARG A 43 -12.17 -11.48 -2.32
C ARG A 43 -11.36 -10.20 -2.40
N THR A 44 -11.63 -9.27 -1.50
CA THR A 44 -10.87 -8.03 -1.37
C THR A 44 -9.76 -8.25 -0.36
N PHE A 45 -8.52 -8.16 -0.81
CA PHE A 45 -7.32 -8.23 0.02
C PHE A 45 -6.87 -6.81 0.33
N ALA A 46 -7.07 -6.37 1.57
CA ALA A 46 -6.60 -5.08 2.04
C ALA A 46 -5.28 -5.25 2.78
N ILE A 47 -4.22 -4.61 2.27
CA ILE A 47 -2.93 -4.57 2.95
C ILE A 47 -2.97 -3.46 4.00
N ASN A 48 -2.78 -3.84 5.26
CA ASN A 48 -2.65 -2.90 6.37
C ASN A 48 -1.28 -3.06 7.02
N TYR A 49 -0.51 -1.97 7.01
CA TYR A 49 0.71 -1.87 7.80
C TYR A 49 0.37 -1.87 9.30
N GLU A 50 0.96 -2.79 10.07
CA GLU A 50 0.69 -2.93 11.51
C GLU A 50 1.46 -1.92 12.37
N GLY A 51 2.56 -1.35 11.84
CA GLY A 51 3.34 -0.35 12.55
C GLY A 51 2.71 1.05 12.54
N SER A 52 3.40 2.01 13.16
CA SER A 52 2.96 3.40 13.16
C SER A 52 3.06 4.04 11.78
N LYS A 53 1.91 4.35 11.18
CA LYS A 53 1.82 5.06 9.89
C LYS A 53 2.47 6.44 9.93
N PHE A 54 2.38 7.13 11.08
CA PHE A 54 3.03 8.43 11.28
C PHE A 54 4.54 8.32 11.19
N TRP A 55 5.14 7.36 11.90
CA TRP A 55 6.57 7.11 11.86
C TRP A 55 7.03 6.68 10.46
N LEU A 56 6.27 5.79 9.81
CA LEU A 56 6.58 5.37 8.46
C LEU A 56 6.62 6.57 7.50
N CYS A 57 5.60 7.44 7.54
CA CYS A 57 5.54 8.64 6.71
C CYS A 57 6.68 9.63 7.03
N PHE A 58 6.94 9.89 8.31
CA PHE A 58 8.03 10.75 8.76
C PHE A 58 9.38 10.29 8.20
N TRP A 59 9.73 9.01 8.40
CA TRP A 59 10.99 8.47 7.91
C TRP A 59 11.03 8.35 6.39
N THR A 60 9.90 8.20 5.71
CA THR A 60 9.86 8.23 4.25
C THR A 60 10.29 9.59 3.69
N LEU A 61 9.85 10.67 4.33
CA LEU A 61 10.20 12.04 3.94
C LEU A 61 11.63 12.42 4.34
N VAL A 62 12.06 11.99 5.53
CA VAL A 62 13.37 12.38 6.09
C VAL A 62 14.50 11.49 5.53
N PHE A 63 14.31 10.17 5.54
CA PHE A 63 15.33 9.21 5.12
C PHE A 63 14.72 7.87 4.73
N PHE A 64 14.34 7.75 3.44
CA PHE A 64 13.63 6.60 2.88
C PHE A 64 14.15 5.21 3.27
N PRO A 65 15.47 4.95 3.38
CA PRO A 65 15.95 3.64 3.80
C PRO A 65 15.41 3.19 5.17
N VAL A 66 15.19 4.11 6.11
CA VAL A 66 14.61 3.77 7.42
C VAL A 66 13.15 3.34 7.27
N ALA A 67 12.39 3.94 6.35
CA ALA A 67 11.03 3.51 6.07
C ALA A 67 10.98 2.07 5.53
N ILE A 68 11.94 1.68 4.67
CA ILE A 68 12.08 0.29 4.20
C ILE A 68 12.33 -0.65 5.38
N VAL A 69 13.27 -0.29 6.27
CA VAL A 69 13.57 -1.09 7.46
C VAL A 69 12.34 -1.24 8.35
N MET A 70 11.58 -0.17 8.56
CA MET A 70 10.34 -0.23 9.33
C MET A 70 9.31 -1.16 8.71
N VAL A 71 9.13 -1.09 7.39
CA VAL A 71 8.23 -2.00 6.65
C VAL A 71 8.64 -3.45 6.87
N LEU A 72 9.93 -3.76 6.75
CA LEU A 72 10.45 -5.11 6.92
C LEU A 72 10.33 -5.62 8.36
N LEU A 73 10.50 -4.75 9.35
CA LEU A 73 10.44 -5.12 10.77
C LEU A 73 9.01 -5.26 11.30
N ASN A 74 8.09 -4.39 10.89
CA ASN A 74 6.70 -4.40 11.38
C ASN A 74 5.78 -5.29 10.53
N GLY A 75 6.16 -5.56 9.28
CA GLY A 75 5.39 -6.41 8.37
C GLY A 75 4.05 -5.80 7.93
N PHE A 76 3.24 -6.64 7.30
CA PHE A 76 1.91 -6.28 6.80
C PHE A 76 0.87 -7.32 7.20
N SER A 77 -0.28 -6.84 7.64
CA SER A 77 -1.48 -7.64 7.83
C SER A 77 -2.29 -7.63 6.54
N VAL A 78 -2.63 -8.80 6.02
CA VAL A 78 -3.55 -8.91 4.87
C VAL A 78 -4.93 -9.26 5.41
N ARG A 79 -5.83 -8.27 5.41
CA ARG A 79 -7.24 -8.52 5.74
C ARG A 79 -7.95 -8.99 4.49
N THR A 80 -8.41 -10.24 4.51
CA THR A 80 -9.30 -10.78 3.48
C THR A 80 -10.74 -10.47 3.83
N ALA A 81 -11.38 -9.56 3.09
CA ALA A 81 -12.82 -9.39 3.14
C ALA A 81 -13.45 -10.29 2.06
N VAL A 82 -14.31 -11.22 2.47
CA VAL A 82 -15.20 -11.94 1.56
C VAL A 82 -16.36 -10.99 1.28
N ALA A 83 -16.48 -10.54 0.03
CA ALA A 83 -17.63 -9.74 -0.42
C ALA A 83 -18.83 -10.64 -0.69
#